data_AF-A0A920DRR9-F1
#
_entry.id   AF-A0A920DRR9-F1
#
_cell.length_a   1.000
_cell.length_b   1.000
_cell.length_c   1.000
_cell.angle_alpha   90.00
_cell.angle_beta   90.00
_cell.angle_gamma   90.00
#
_symmetry.space_group_name_H-M   'P 1'
#
loop_
_entity.id
_entity.type
_entity.pdbx_description
1 polymer ?
#
loop_
_entity_poly.entity_id
_entity_poly.type
_entity_poly.pdbx_seq_one_letter_code
_entity_poly.pdbx_strand_id
1 'polypeptide(L)'
;MGRAFELRKGRKMKRWAAMSKTFTRIGKDIVMAIKEGGADPETNSKLRAVIQNARTANMPKENIERAIKKHQTKTLLIIKKLF
;
A
#
# COMPACT_ATOMS: atom_id res chain seq x y z
N MET A 1 20.88 -17.41 16.02
CA MET A 1 21.19 -16.08 15.43
C MET A 1 22.54 -15.64 15.98
N GLY A 2 23.50 -15.21 15.16
CA GLY A 2 24.85 -14.85 15.65
C GLY A 2 24.86 -13.55 16.47
N ARG A 3 25.91 -13.36 17.29
CA ARG A 3 26.10 -12.19 18.19
C ARG A 3 25.90 -10.83 17.50
N ALA A 4 26.26 -10.73 16.22
CA ALA A 4 26.09 -9.51 15.42
C ALA A 4 24.62 -9.19 15.08
N PHE A 5 23.74 -10.19 15.05
CA PHE A 5 22.29 -9.99 14.89
C PHE A 5 21.68 -9.41 16.17
N GLU A 6 22.06 -9.91 17.34
CA GLU A 6 21.48 -9.50 18.61
C GLU A 6 21.68 -8.01 18.90
N LEU A 7 22.88 -7.49 18.65
CA LEU A 7 23.19 -6.05 18.76
C LEU A 7 22.40 -5.18 17.77
N ARG A 8 22.03 -5.75 16.61
CA ARG A 8 21.26 -5.06 15.58
C ARG A 8 19.76 -5.27 15.71
N LYS A 9 19.30 -6.22 16.54
CA LYS A 9 17.90 -6.64 16.64
C LYS A 9 16.98 -5.46 16.97
N GLY A 10 17.36 -4.65 17.96
CA GLY A 10 16.54 -3.52 18.41
C GLY A 10 16.38 -2.45 17.34
N ARG A 11 17.46 -2.09 16.65
CA ARG A 11 17.41 -1.13 15.54
C ARG A 11 16.61 -1.67 14.34
N LYS A 12 16.80 -2.95 14.01
CA LYS A 12 16.03 -3.62 12.94
C LYS A 12 14.53 -3.64 13.25
N MET A 13 14.15 -4.06 14.46
CA MET A 13 12.75 -4.10 14.90
C MET A 13 12.10 -2.71 14.88
N LYS A 14 12.78 -1.67 15.38
CA LYS A 14 12.27 -0.28 15.31
C LYS A 14 12.03 0.17 13.86
N ARG A 15 12.98 -0.11 12.96
CA ARG A 15 12.85 0.21 11.54
C ARG A 15 11.68 -0.54 10.89
N TRP A 16 11.54 -1.84 11.16
CA TRP A 16 10.44 -2.65 10.63
C TRP A 16 9.08 -2.21 11.17
N ALA A 17 9.00 -1.83 12.44
CA ALA A 17 7.78 -1.29 13.04
C ALA A 17 7.35 0.03 12.38
N ALA A 18 8.29 0.93 12.13
CA ALA A 18 8.00 2.18 11.40
C ALA A 18 7.55 1.88 9.96
N MET A 19 8.24 0.98 9.27
CA MET A 19 7.92 0.59 7.90
C MET A 19 6.52 -0.04 7.77
N SER A 20 6.15 -0.92 8.70
CA SER A 20 4.80 -1.53 8.77
C SER A 20 3.70 -0.48 8.92
N LYS A 21 3.91 0.53 9.78
CA LYS A 21 2.96 1.64 9.94
C LYS A 21 2.84 2.48 8.67
N THR A 22 3.95 2.80 8.02
CA THR A 22 3.94 3.56 6.76
C THR A 22 3.21 2.81 5.65
N PHE A 23 3.45 1.51 5.51
CA PHE A 23 2.78 0.67 4.50
C PHE A 23 1.29 0.56 4.75
N THR A 24 0.88 0.46 6.01
CA THR A 24 -0.55 0.44 6.38
C THR A 24 -1.21 1.77 6.03
N ARG A 25 -0.55 2.92 6.26
CA ARG A 25 -1.10 4.24 5.93
C ARG A 25 -1.26 4.42 4.41
N ILE A 26 -0.18 4.15 3.66
CA ILE A 26 -0.19 4.21 2.19
C ILE A 26 -1.26 3.27 1.61
N GLY A 27 -1.40 2.05 2.16
CA GLY A 27 -2.43 1.12 1.73
C GLY A 27 -3.84 1.68 1.89
N LYS A 28 -4.14 2.37 3.00
CA LYS A 28 -5.43 3.04 3.18
C LYS A 28 -5.63 4.19 2.19
N ASP A 29 -4.59 4.98 1.94
CA ASP A 29 -4.63 6.09 1.00
C ASP A 29 -4.89 5.61 -0.44
N ILE A 30 -4.30 4.48 -0.85
CA ILE A 30 -4.58 3.82 -2.14
C ILE A 30 -6.07 3.47 -2.23
N VAL A 31 -6.64 2.87 -1.18
CA VAL A 31 -8.05 2.47 -1.16
C VAL A 31 -8.99 3.67 -1.23
N MET A 32 -8.69 4.75 -0.51
CA MET A 32 -9.49 5.97 -0.54
C MET A 32 -9.45 6.61 -1.94
N ALA A 33 -8.25 6.72 -2.53
CA ALA A 33 -8.11 7.25 -3.89
C ALA A 33 -8.90 6.42 -4.91
N ILE A 34 -8.85 5.08 -4.83
CA ILE A 34 -9.60 4.19 -5.74
C ILE A 34 -11.11 4.36 -5.58
N LYS A 35 -11.61 4.53 -4.35
CA LYS A 35 -13.04 4.73 -4.11
C LYS A 35 -13.56 6.05 -4.67
N GLU A 36 -12.73 7.09 -4.63
CA GLU A 36 -13.13 8.44 -5.07
C GLU A 36 -13.03 8.63 -6.58
N GLY A 37 -12.00 8.07 -7.22
CA GLY A 37 -11.66 8.39 -8.61
C GLY A 37 -11.34 7.19 -9.50
N GLY A 38 -11.64 5.97 -9.05
CA GLY A 38 -11.35 4.75 -9.80
C GLY A 38 -9.91 4.26 -9.68
N ALA A 39 -9.66 3.07 -10.21
CA ALA A 39 -8.39 2.35 -10.06
C ALA A 39 -7.30 2.73 -11.07
N ASP A 40 -7.58 3.69 -11.96
CA ASP A 40 -6.68 4.09 -13.03
C ASP A 40 -5.77 5.25 -12.57
N PRO A 41 -4.43 5.06 -12.54
CA PRO A 41 -3.49 6.10 -12.11
C PRO A 41 -3.42 7.29 -13.08
N GLU A 42 -3.82 7.10 -14.33
CA GLU A 42 -3.79 8.16 -15.34
C GLU A 42 -4.92 9.16 -15.17
N THR A 43 -6.12 8.70 -14.82
CA THR A 43 -7.31 9.54 -14.61
C THR A 43 -7.38 10.10 -13.19
N ASN A 44 -6.70 9.47 -12.22
CA ASN A 44 -6.77 9.84 -10.81
C ASN A 44 -5.43 10.41 -10.28
N SER A 45 -5.37 11.74 -10.16
CA SER A 45 -4.18 12.45 -9.65
C SER A 45 -3.83 12.09 -8.20
N LYS A 46 -4.84 11.80 -7.34
CA LYS A 46 -4.60 11.34 -5.96
C LYS A 46 -3.94 9.96 -5.95
N LEU A 47 -4.43 9.03 -6.77
CA LEU A 47 -3.84 7.69 -6.87
C LEU A 47 -2.39 7.77 -7.35
N ARG A 48 -2.09 8.60 -8.35
CA ARG A 48 -0.73 8.84 -8.84
C ARG A 48 0.21 9.36 -7.74
N ALA A 49 -0.23 10.34 -6.96
CA ALA A 49 0.54 10.88 -5.83
C ALA A 49 0.81 9.83 -4.75
N VAL A 50 -0.21 9.02 -4.40
CA VAL A 50 -0.05 7.95 -3.40
C VAL A 50 0.90 6.86 -3.90
N ILE A 51 0.85 6.49 -5.18
CA ILE A 51 1.80 5.54 -5.79
C ILE A 51 3.24 6.09 -5.70
N GLN A 52 3.45 7.38 -5.96
CA GLN A 52 4.76 8.00 -5.84
C GLN A 52 5.26 8.00 -4.37
N ASN A 53 4.40 8.25 -3.41
CA ASN A 53 4.71 8.13 -1.98
C ASN A 53 5.06 6.68 -1.59
N ALA A 54 4.35 5.70 -2.15
CA ALA A 54 4.62 4.28 -1.95
C ALA A 54 6.01 3.89 -2.46
N ARG A 55 6.39 4.36 -3.64
CA ARG A 55 7.73 4.16 -4.21
C ARG A 55 8.82 4.79 -3.34
N THR A 56 8.59 6.02 -2.87
CA THR A 56 9.52 6.73 -1.98
C THR A 56 9.71 6.00 -0.64
N ALA A 57 8.66 5.34 -0.14
CA ALA A 57 8.71 4.51 1.06
C ALA A 57 9.38 3.13 0.85
N ASN A 58 9.89 2.83 -0.35
CA ASN A 58 10.42 1.52 -0.75
C ASN A 58 9.38 0.39 -0.64
N MET A 59 8.10 0.69 -0.89
CA MET A 59 7.08 -0.35 -0.99
C MET A 59 7.32 -1.20 -2.26
N PRO A 60 7.30 -2.53 -2.18
CA PRO A 60 7.39 -3.39 -3.37
C PRO A 60 6.28 -3.10 -4.37
N LYS A 61 6.63 -3.04 -5.67
CA LYS A 61 5.67 -2.78 -6.75
C LYS A 61 4.51 -3.77 -6.75
N GLU A 62 4.82 -5.06 -6.51
CA GLU A 62 3.82 -6.12 -6.43
C GLU A 62 2.76 -5.85 -5.34
N ASN A 63 3.14 -5.25 -4.20
CA ASN A 63 2.19 -4.90 -3.14
C ASN A 63 1.24 -3.78 -3.58
N ILE A 64 1.75 -2.79 -4.32
CA ILE A 64 0.95 -1.69 -4.87
C ILE A 64 -0.06 -2.24 -5.88
N GLU A 65 0.41 -3.07 -6.82
CA GLU A 65 -0.43 -3.72 -7.84
C GLU A 65 -1.48 -4.64 -7.22
N ARG A 66 -1.10 -5.45 -6.21
CA ARG A 66 -2.05 -6.28 -5.45
C ARG A 66 -3.12 -5.44 -4.77
N ALA A 67 -2.76 -4.31 -4.17
CA ALA A 67 -3.72 -3.42 -3.54
C ALA A 67 -4.71 -2.89 -4.58
N ILE A 68 -4.22 -2.33 -5.69
CA ILE A 68 -5.07 -1.80 -6.76
C ILE A 68 -6.02 -2.87 -7.30
N LYS A 69 -5.49 -4.05 -7.68
CA LYS A 69 -6.28 -5.16 -8.23
C LYS A 69 -7.33 -5.66 -7.25
N LYS A 70 -6.96 -5.88 -5.98
CA LYS A 70 -7.90 -6.35 -4.95
C LYS A 70 -9.08 -5.40 -4.77
N HIS A 71 -8.81 -4.10 -4.80
CA HIS A 71 -9.84 -3.09 -4.60
C HIS A 71 -10.70 -2.89 -5.86
N GLN A 72 -10.12 -3.00 -7.06
CA GLN A 72 -10.89 -3.06 -8.30
C GLN A 72 -11.88 -4.25 -8.31
N THR A 73 -11.41 -5.46 -8.00
CA THR A 73 -12.29 -6.64 -7.94
C THR A 73 -13.38 -6.49 -6.89
N LYS A 74 -13.06 -5.91 -5.72
CA LYS A 74 -14.04 -5.68 -4.65
C LYS A 74 -15.13 -4.70 -5.08
N THR A 75 -14.78 -3.62 -5.76
CA THR A 75 -15.77 -2.65 -6.28
C THR A 75 -16.72 -3.29 -7.27
N LEU A 76 -16.18 -4.09 -8.22
CA LEU A 76 -17.01 -4.82 -9.19
C LEU A 76 -17.96 -5.83 -8.52
N LEU A 77 -17.51 -6.54 -7.48
CA LEU A 77 -18.34 -7.46 -6.72
C LEU A 77 -19.46 -6.75 -5.94
N ILE A 78 -19.20 -5.56 -5.40
CA ILE A 78 -20.22 -4.76 -4.72
C ILE A 78 -21.31 -4.35 -5.71
N ILE A 79 -20.91 -3.86 -6.90
CA ILE A 79 -21.85 -3.47 -7.96
C ILE A 79 -22.69 -4.68 -8.39
N LYS A 80 -22.08 -5.83 -8.66
CA LYS A 80 -22.78 -7.06 -9.02
C LYS A 80 -23.70 -7.64 -7.93
N LYS A 81 -23.56 -7.19 -6.68
CA LYS A 81 -24.42 -7.62 -5.57
C LYS A 81 -25.59 -6.67 -5.33
N LEU A 82 -25.51 -5.45 -5.87
CA LEU A 82 -26.53 -4.41 -5.75
C LEU A 82 -27.55 -4.43 -6.91
N PHE A 83 -27.26 -5.17 -7.99
CA PHE A 83 -28.13 -5.44 -9.12
C PHE A 83 -28.37 -6.94 -9.23
#